data_AF-A0A539CPX9-F1
#
_entry.id   AF-A0A539CPX9-F1
#
_cell.length_a   1.000
_cell.length_b   1.000
_cell.length_c   1.000
_cell.angle_alpha   90.00
_cell.angle_beta   90.00
_cell.angle_gamma   90.00
#
_symmetry.space_group_name_H-M   'P 1'
#
loop_
_entity.id
_entity.type
_entity.pdbx_description
1 polymer ?
#
loop_
_entity_poly.entity_id
_entity_poly.type
_entity_poly.pdbx_seq_one_letter_code
_entity_poly.pdbx_strand_id
1 'polypeptide(L)' 'MGIGECIFDPDRRAVLKARFLAKHPKSAFYADFADFSFWRVAMDEAHLNGGFARAGKFKGEPS' A
#
# COMPACT_ATOMS: atom_id res chain seq x y z
N MET A 1 13.11 -4.39 -7.44
CA MET A 1 12.36 -5.33 -6.57
C MET A 1 11.76 -4.49 -5.44
N GLY A 2 10.84 -5.01 -4.63
CA GLY A 2 10.32 -4.28 -3.48
C GLY A 2 9.99 -5.24 -2.36
N ILE A 3 9.86 -4.74 -1.13
CA ILE A 3 9.49 -5.53 0.04
C ILE A 3 8.07 -5.19 0.50
N GLY A 4 7.35 -6.21 0.98
CA GLY A 4 6.08 -6.05 1.66
C GLY A 4 6.28 -6.10 3.17
N GLU A 5 5.82 -5.07 3.87
CA GLU A 5 5.86 -4.99 5.33
C GLU A 5 4.44 -4.98 5.88
N CYS A 6 4.14 -5.90 6.80
CA CYS A 6 2.88 -5.88 7.53
C CYS A 6 2.95 -4.88 8.68
N ILE A 7 1.91 -4.06 8.84
CA ILE A 7 1.85 -3.01 9.85
C ILE A 7 1.03 -3.48 11.05
N PHE A 8 1.72 -3.67 12.19
CA PHE A 8 1.12 -4.10 13.46
C PHE A 8 1.00 -2.98 14.50
N ASP A 9 1.72 -1.87 14.31
CA ASP A 9 1.65 -0.70 15.18
C ASP A 9 0.20 -0.16 15.26
N PRO A 10 -0.41 -0.07 16.46
CA PRO A 10 -1.82 0.27 16.61
C PRO A 10 -2.18 1.66 16.05
N ASP A 11 -1.32 2.65 16.26
CA ASP A 11 -1.57 4.03 15.83
C ASP A 11 -1.51 4.14 14.30
N ARG A 12 -0.46 3.58 13.69
CA ARG A 12 -0.35 3.49 12.22
C ARG A 12 -1.46 2.67 11.62
N ARG A 13 -1.86 1.57 12.25
CA ARG A 13 -3.00 0.75 11.80
C ARG A 13 -4.29 1.59 11.78
N ALA A 14 -4.57 2.37 12.82
CA ALA A 14 -5.76 3.21 12.87
C ALA A 14 -5.79 4.26 11.73
N VAL A 15 -4.66 4.92 11.48
CA VAL A 15 -4.51 5.87 10.36
C VAL A 15 -4.73 5.20 9.01
N LEU A 16 -4.13 4.02 8.79
CA LEU A 16 -4.28 3.26 7.54
C LEU A 16 -5.72 2.76 7.35
N LYS A 17 -6.38 2.31 8.42
CA LYS A 17 -7.79 1.92 8.40
C LYS A 17 -8.68 3.08 7.99
N ALA A 18 -8.49 4.27 8.58
CA ALA A 18 -9.26 5.46 8.21
C ALA A 18 -9.10 5.80 6.71
N ARG A 19 -7.85 5.81 6.21
CA ARG A 19 -7.55 6.07 4.79
C ARG A 19 -8.14 5.00 3.86
N PHE A 20 -8.08 3.73 4.24
CA PHE A 20 -8.62 2.62 3.46
C PHE A 20 -10.14 2.70 3.36
N LEU A 21 -10.84 2.92 4.47
CA LEU A 21 -12.30 3.00 4.49
C LEU A 21 -12.86 4.24 3.79
N ALA A 22 -12.11 5.35 3.77
CA ALA A 22 -12.48 6.51 2.96
C ALA A 22 -12.56 6.18 1.45
N LYS A 23 -11.76 5.23 0.97
CA LYS A 23 -11.78 4.76 -0.43
C LYS A 23 -12.71 3.55 -0.64
N HIS A 24 -12.83 2.71 0.38
CA HIS A 24 -13.53 1.43 0.33
C HIS A 24 -14.54 1.31 1.49
N PRO A 25 -15.61 2.13 1.49
CA PRO A 25 -16.54 2.18 2.63
C PRO A 25 -17.24 0.85 2.89
N LYS A 26 -17.49 0.05 1.84
CA LYS A 26 -18.09 -1.29 1.94
C LYS A 26 -17.18 -2.32 2.63
N SER A 27 -15.91 -2.00 2.85
CA SER A 27 -14.96 -2.90 3.49
C SER A 27 -14.89 -2.75 5.01
N ALA A 28 -15.72 -1.86 5.61
CA ALA A 28 -15.72 -1.57 7.05
C ALA A 28 -15.81 -2.84 7.91
N PHE A 29 -16.73 -3.75 7.57
CA PHE A 29 -16.92 -5.00 8.31
C PHE A 29 -15.68 -5.90 8.31
N TYR A 30 -14.97 -5.97 7.18
CA TYR A 30 -13.78 -6.81 7.05
C TYR A 30 -12.55 -6.19 7.72
N ALA A 31 -12.44 -4.86 7.71
CA ALA A 31 -11.28 -4.16 8.28
C ALA A 31 -11.15 -4.32 9.81
N ASP A 32 -12.20 -4.83 10.46
CA ASP A 32 -12.24 -5.13 11.89
C ASP A 32 -11.95 -6.60 12.23
N PHE A 33 -11.76 -7.47 11.25
CA PHE A 33 -11.37 -8.84 11.53
C PHE A 33 -9.96 -8.91 12.09
N ALA A 34 -9.75 -9.82 13.05
CA ALA A 34 -8.47 -9.99 13.73
C ALA A 34 -7.33 -10.44 12.78
N ASP A 35 -7.67 -11.15 11.71
CA ASP A 35 -6.75 -11.60 10.66
C ASP A 35 -6.58 -10.57 9.52
N PHE A 36 -7.33 -9.46 9.54
CA PHE A 36 -7.18 -8.40 8.55
C PHE A 36 -5.94 -7.55 8.80
N SER A 37 -5.04 -7.53 7.82
CA SER A 37 -3.74 -6.86 7.93
C SER A 37 -3.56 -5.76 6.88
N PHE A 38 -2.99 -4.62 7.30
CA PHE A 38 -2.55 -3.58 6.37
C PHE A 38 -1.07 -3.79 6.03
N TRP A 39 -0.75 -3.65 4.75
CA TRP A 39 0.60 -3.84 4.23
C TRP A 39 1.09 -2.56 3.57
N ARG A 40 2.37 -2.25 3.80
CA ARG A 40 3.13 -1.25 3.05
C ARG A 40 4.01 -1.98 2.05
N VAL A 41 3.95 -1.58 0.79
CA VAL A 41 4.91 -2.05 -0.21
C VAL A 41 5.95 -0.96 -0.42
N ALA A 42 7.19 -1.22 0.00
CA ALA A 42 8.33 -0.36 -0.26
C ALA A 42 8.97 -0.82 -1.58
N MET A 43 8.92 0.05 -2.60
CA MET A 43 9.43 -0.25 -3.94
C MET A 43 10.81 0.35 -4.11
N ASP A 44 11.80 -0.43 -4.52
CA ASP A 44 13.14 0.10 -4.85
C ASP A 44 13.18 0.70 -6.27
N GLU A 45 12.32 0.21 -7.16
CA GLU A 45 12.25 0.65 -8.55
C GLU A 45 10.83 0.41 -9.11
N ALA A 46 10.35 1.33 -9.95
CA ALA A 46 9.10 1.20 -10.67
C ALA A 46 9.32 1.43 -12.17
N HIS A 47 8.75 0.55 -13.01
CA HIS A 47 8.77 0.66 -14.47
C HIS A 47 7.37 1.06 -14.94
N LEU A 48 7.24 2.26 -15.48
CA LEU A 48 5.98 2.76 -16.02
C LEU A 48 5.93 2.47 -17.53
N ASN A 49 4.98 1.65 -17.94
CA ASN A 49 4.67 1.42 -19.36
C ASN A 49 3.46 2.28 -19.74
N GLY A 50 3.68 3.31 -20.55
CA GLY A 50 2.68 4.31 -20.95
C GLY A 50 2.14 4.14 -22.38
N GLY A 51 2.37 2.99 -23.03
CA GLY A 51 1.98 2.72 -24.43
C GLY A 51 3.18 2.70 -25.38
N PHE A 52 2.91 2.69 -26.69
CA PHE A 52 3.96 2.52 -27.72
C PHE A 52 5.07 3.58 -27.57
N ALA A 53 6.31 3.10 -27.44
CA ALA A 53 7.53 3.89 -27.24
C ALA A 53 7.53 4.84 -26.02
N ARG A 54 6.67 4.61 -25.01
CA ARG A 54 6.63 5.40 -23.77
C ARG A 54 6.92 4.50 -22.56
N ALA A 55 8.18 4.42 -22.18
CA ALA A 55 8.62 3.72 -20.97
C ALA A 55 9.48 4.63 -20.10
N GLY A 56 9.26 4.58 -18.78
CA GLY A 56 10.04 5.32 -17.80
C GLY A 56 10.45 4.43 -16.62
N LYS A 57 11.68 4.60 -16.15
CA LYS A 57 12.17 3.94 -14.92
C LYS A 57 12.30 4.98 -13.81
N PHE A 58 11.75 4.65 -12.65
CA PHE A 58 11.82 5.49 -11.45
C PHE A 58 12.48 4.69 -10.34
N LYS A 59 13.42 5.30 -9.63
CA LYS A 59 13.95 4.72 -8.39
C LYS A 59 13.04 5.10 -7.24
N GLY A 60 12.81 4.15 -6.34
CA GLY A 60 12.25 4.45 -5.03
C GLY A 60 13.28 5.14 -4.17
N GLU A 61 12.81 6.06 -3.34
CA GLU A 61 13.63 6.66 -2.30
C GLU A 61 13.61 5.73 -1.08
N PRO A 62 14.77 5.37 -0.49
CA PRO A 62 14.80 4.46 0.64
C PRO A 62 14.02 5.04 1.82
N SER A 63 13.18 4.20 2.44
CA SER A 63 12.25 4.56 3.52
C SER A 63 12.91 4.72 4.89
#